data_AF-A0A4U9HCR4-F1
#
_entry.id   AF-A0A4U9HCR4-F1
#
_cell.length_a   1.000
_cell.length_b   1.000
_cell.length_c   1.000
_cell.angle_alpha   90.00
_cell.angle_beta   90.00
_cell.angle_gamma   90.00
#
_symmetry.space_group_name_H-M   'P 1'
#
loop_
_entity.id
_entity.type
_entity.pdbx_description
1 polymer ?
#
loop_
_entity_poly.entity_id
_entity_poly.type
_entity_poly.pdbx_seq_one_letter_code
_entity_poly.pdbx_strand_id
1 'polypeptide(L)'
;MAFQDGITLAIRRNDFDWGASVHSIPLFSEKIGPVCKPEMLAQFVEGSQTEPRLRRDAALLQTATRPDAWADWAQAQGVSIEGMPQQRFEHFYFSLQAAVAGLGVAIGPWQTGA
;
A
#
# COMPACT_ATOMS: atom_id res chain seq x y z
N MET A 1 27.39 11.57 -9.09
CA MET A 1 27.05 13.00 -8.93
C MET A 1 26.09 13.07 -7.74
N ALA A 2 26.66 13.17 -6.53
CA ALA A 2 26.57 14.35 -5.66
C ALA A 2 25.11 14.73 -5.35
N PHE A 3 24.63 14.35 -4.17
CA PHE A 3 23.44 14.99 -3.61
C PHE A 3 23.72 16.50 -3.59
N GLN A 4 22.92 17.29 -4.28
CA GLN A 4 22.97 18.74 -4.12
C GLN A 4 22.49 19.09 -2.70
N ASP A 5 23.05 20.15 -2.13
CA ASP A 5 22.67 20.75 -0.83
C ASP A 5 23.21 20.10 0.46
N GLY A 6 24.43 19.54 0.44
CA GLY A 6 25.10 19.09 1.66
C GLY A 6 24.52 17.82 2.29
N ILE A 7 23.66 17.11 1.56
CA ILE A 7 23.13 15.80 1.94
C ILE A 7 24.25 14.76 1.79
N THR A 8 24.59 14.08 2.87
CA THR A 8 25.61 13.00 2.88
C THR A 8 25.00 11.60 2.74
N LEU A 9 23.70 11.47 3.02
CA LEU A 9 22.93 10.22 2.97
C LEU A 9 21.45 10.52 2.73
N ALA A 10 20.77 9.68 1.94
CA ALA A 10 19.32 9.70 1.79
C ALA A 10 18.74 8.29 1.97
N ILE A 11 17.61 8.19 2.68
CA ILE A 11 16.80 6.96 2.78
C ILE A 11 15.62 7.11 1.82
N ARG A 12 15.53 6.22 0.83
CA ARG A 12 14.49 6.25 -0.20
C ARG A 12 14.01 4.83 -0.51
N ARG A 13 12.80 4.72 -1.05
CA ARG A 13 12.31 3.44 -1.60
C ARG A 13 13.14 3.07 -2.83
N ASN A 14 13.36 1.77 -3.02
CA ASN A 14 14.20 1.24 -4.09
C ASN A 14 13.36 0.70 -5.28
N ASP A 15 12.25 1.35 -5.58
CA ASP A 15 11.28 0.96 -6.63
C ASP A 15 11.40 1.81 -7.90
N PHE A 16 12.52 2.51 -8.07
CA PHE A 16 12.84 3.31 -9.26
C PHE A 16 14.27 3.00 -9.71
N ASP A 17 14.56 3.15 -11.01
CA ASP A 17 15.93 3.04 -11.52
C ASP A 17 16.74 4.26 -11.10
N TRP A 18 17.74 4.04 -10.24
CA TRP A 18 18.65 5.08 -9.75
C TRP A 18 19.84 5.32 -10.69
N GLY A 19 20.01 4.50 -11.73
CA GLY A 19 21.17 4.50 -12.60
C GLY A 19 22.44 3.99 -11.92
N ALA A 20 23.47 3.68 -12.73
CA ALA A 20 24.72 3.08 -12.25
C ALA A 20 25.59 4.00 -11.35
N SER A 21 25.24 5.29 -11.25
CA SER A 21 26.05 6.29 -10.53
C SER A 21 25.70 6.46 -9.04
N VAL A 22 24.70 5.71 -8.53
CA VAL A 22 24.23 5.79 -7.15
C VAL A 22 24.67 4.55 -6.37
N HIS A 23 25.39 4.75 -5.27
CA HIS A 23 25.67 3.66 -4.32
C HIS A 23 24.48 3.49 -3.38
N SER A 24 23.78 2.36 -3.48
CA SER A 24 22.61 2.03 -2.66
C SER A 24 22.86 0.79 -1.79
N ILE A 25 22.51 0.86 -0.52
CA ILE A 25 22.55 -0.29 0.41
C ILE A 25 21.10 -0.64 0.80
N PRO A 26 20.62 -1.87 0.55
CA PRO A 26 19.31 -2.31 1.03
C PRO A 26 19.27 -2.29 2.56
N LEU A 27 18.24 -1.66 3.14
CA LEU A 27 18.05 -1.60 4.59
C LEU A 27 17.14 -2.73 5.08
N PHE A 28 15.94 -2.81 4.51
CA PHE A 28 14.93 -3.84 4.82
C PHE A 28 13.86 -3.86 3.72
N SER A 29 13.09 -4.94 3.66
CA SER A 29 11.91 -5.04 2.81
C SER A 29 10.70 -4.37 3.49
N GLU A 30 10.03 -3.46 2.77
CA GLU A 30 8.76 -2.88 3.21
C GLU A 30 7.66 -3.96 3.16
N LYS A 31 6.93 -4.15 4.26
CA LYS A 31 5.71 -4.97 4.27
C LYS A 31 4.52 -4.05 4.00
N ILE A 32 3.73 -4.36 2.98
CA ILE A 32 2.51 -3.63 2.63
C ILE A 32 1.33 -4.58 2.52
N GLY A 33 0.12 -4.08 2.77
CA GLY A 33 -1.10 -4.85 2.62
C GLY A 33 -2.37 -4.01 2.80
N PRO A 34 -3.56 -4.64 2.67
CA PRO A 34 -4.83 -4.00 2.89
C PRO A 34 -4.95 -3.45 4.30
N VAL A 35 -5.35 -2.19 4.40
CA VAL A 35 -5.61 -1.48 5.66
C VAL A 35 -6.97 -0.80 5.56
N CYS A 36 -7.71 -0.85 6.67
CA CYS A 36 -8.97 -0.13 6.83
C CYS A 36 -9.11 0.33 8.28
N LYS A 37 -10.07 1.20 8.52
CA LYS A 37 -10.48 1.59 9.88
C LYS A 37 -10.89 0.34 10.69
N PRO A 38 -10.33 0.08 11.89
CA PRO A 38 -10.59 -1.13 12.66
C PRO A 38 -12.07 -1.40 12.93
N GLU A 39 -12.86 -0.35 13.19
CA GLU A 39 -14.31 -0.47 13.44
C GLU A 39 -15.10 -0.89 12.20
N MET A 40 -14.50 -0.77 11.00
CA MET A 40 -15.10 -1.14 9.72
C MET A 40 -14.66 -2.52 9.25
N LEU A 41 -13.88 -3.27 10.05
CA LEU A 41 -13.35 -4.57 9.65
C LEU A 41 -14.45 -5.53 9.18
N ALA A 42 -15.57 -5.61 9.92
CA ALA A 42 -16.71 -6.45 9.56
C ALA A 42 -17.45 -6.01 8.27
N GLN A 43 -17.30 -4.75 7.87
CA GLN A 43 -17.89 -4.21 6.64
C GLN A 43 -17.05 -4.54 5.40
N PHE A 44 -15.74 -4.73 5.54
CA PHE A 44 -14.83 -4.93 4.41
C PHE A 44 -14.17 -6.30 4.35
N VAL A 45 -14.17 -7.03 5.46
CA VAL A 45 -13.52 -8.34 5.61
C VAL A 45 -14.55 -9.37 6.05
N GLU A 46 -14.49 -10.54 5.45
CA GLU A 46 -15.25 -11.74 5.81
C GLU A 46 -14.31 -12.94 6.01
N GLY A 47 -14.87 -14.06 6.45
CA GLY A 47 -14.10 -15.26 6.77
C GLY A 47 -13.71 -15.35 8.25
N SER A 48 -12.82 -16.27 8.57
CA SER A 48 -12.34 -16.48 9.94
C SER A 48 -11.12 -15.60 10.22
N GLN A 49 -10.72 -15.50 11.50
CA GLN A 49 -9.48 -14.81 11.87
C GLN A 49 -8.23 -15.44 11.25
N THR A 50 -8.27 -16.73 10.90
CA THR A 50 -7.16 -17.45 10.28
C THR A 50 -7.18 -17.39 8.75
N GLU A 51 -8.33 -17.06 8.16
CA GLU A 51 -8.51 -16.92 6.71
C GLU A 51 -9.38 -15.70 6.37
N PRO A 52 -8.90 -14.47 6.66
CA PRO A 52 -9.63 -13.26 6.31
C PRO A 52 -9.63 -13.06 4.80
N ARG A 53 -10.75 -12.60 4.25
CA ARG A 53 -10.93 -12.31 2.83
C ARG A 53 -11.63 -10.96 2.66
N LEU A 54 -11.24 -10.21 1.64
CA LEU A 54 -11.95 -8.98 1.30
C LEU A 54 -13.35 -9.33 0.78
N ARG A 55 -14.37 -8.66 1.30
CA ARG A 55 -15.73 -8.77 0.78
C ARG A 55 -15.78 -8.17 -0.61
N ARG A 56 -16.57 -8.75 -1.51
CA ARG A 56 -16.67 -8.31 -2.92
C ARG A 56 -17.16 -6.86 -3.09
N ASP A 57 -17.90 -6.35 -2.13
CA ASP A 57 -18.41 -4.97 -2.07
C ASP A 57 -17.47 -3.99 -1.36
N ALA A 58 -16.30 -4.44 -0.88
CA ALA A 58 -15.30 -3.56 -0.29
C ALA A 58 -14.71 -2.61 -1.35
N ALA A 59 -14.77 -1.30 -1.07
CA ALA A 59 -14.21 -0.29 -1.96
C ALA A 59 -12.67 -0.29 -1.88
N LEU A 60 -12.01 -0.54 -3.01
CA LEU A 60 -10.56 -0.52 -3.16
C LEU A 60 -10.10 0.92 -3.42
N LEU A 61 -9.42 1.51 -2.44
CA LEU A 61 -8.87 2.85 -2.50
C LEU A 61 -7.50 2.79 -3.22
N GLN A 62 -7.48 3.27 -4.45
CA GLN A 62 -6.33 3.30 -5.37
C GLN A 62 -5.56 4.62 -5.23
N THR A 63 -4.29 4.64 -5.66
CA THR A 63 -3.47 5.87 -5.68
C THR A 63 -2.71 6.04 -7.00
N ALA A 64 -2.68 7.25 -7.53
CA ALA A 64 -1.91 7.58 -8.73
C ALA A 64 -0.39 7.44 -8.54
N THR A 65 0.11 7.64 -7.32
CA THR A 65 1.55 7.52 -7.02
C THR A 65 2.01 6.08 -6.83
N ARG A 66 1.09 5.11 -6.75
CA ARG A 66 1.38 3.67 -6.68
C ARG A 66 0.28 2.88 -7.42
N PRO A 67 0.19 3.01 -8.76
CA PRO A 67 -0.93 2.49 -9.55
C PRO A 67 -1.07 0.97 -9.45
N ASP A 68 0.04 0.26 -9.24
CA ASP A 68 0.06 -1.20 -9.24
C ASP A 68 -0.11 -1.81 -7.83
N ALA A 69 -0.22 -1.00 -6.77
CA ALA A 69 -0.18 -1.50 -5.39
C ALA A 69 -1.23 -2.59 -5.07
N TRP A 70 -2.45 -2.42 -5.58
CA TRP A 70 -3.51 -3.42 -5.41
C TRP A 70 -3.29 -4.66 -6.28
N ALA A 71 -2.80 -4.49 -7.52
CA ALA A 71 -2.51 -5.59 -8.43
C ALA A 71 -1.35 -6.45 -7.90
N ASP A 72 -0.27 -5.81 -7.44
CA ASP A 72 0.90 -6.45 -6.83
C ASP A 72 0.49 -7.27 -5.60
N TRP A 73 -0.31 -6.68 -4.71
CA TRP A 73 -0.79 -7.39 -3.53
C TRP A 73 -1.71 -8.56 -3.89
N ALA A 74 -2.66 -8.36 -4.80
CA ALA A 74 -3.61 -9.38 -5.22
C ALA A 74 -2.89 -10.57 -5.89
N GLN A 75 -1.92 -10.30 -6.76
CA GLN A 75 -1.07 -11.30 -7.38
C GLN A 75 -0.24 -12.06 -6.33
N ALA A 76 0.38 -11.35 -5.39
CA ALA A 76 1.18 -11.97 -4.34
C ALA A 76 0.36 -12.88 -3.41
N GLN A 77 -0.93 -12.59 -3.22
CA GLN A 77 -1.84 -13.41 -2.40
C GLN A 77 -2.64 -14.44 -3.22
N GLY A 78 -2.52 -14.45 -4.55
CA GLY A 78 -3.32 -15.32 -5.42
C GLY A 78 -4.82 -15.04 -5.35
N VAL A 79 -5.23 -13.80 -5.11
CA VAL A 79 -6.64 -13.39 -5.00
C VAL A 79 -7.07 -12.55 -6.20
N SER A 80 -8.33 -12.66 -6.61
CA SER A 80 -8.89 -11.82 -7.67
C SER A 80 -9.64 -10.62 -7.06
N ILE A 81 -9.27 -9.43 -7.49
CA ILE A 81 -9.93 -8.15 -7.16
C ILE A 81 -10.83 -7.63 -8.29
N GLU A 82 -11.10 -8.46 -9.29
CA GLU A 82 -11.92 -8.10 -10.44
C GLU A 82 -13.38 -7.80 -10.02
N GLY A 83 -13.96 -6.76 -10.61
CA GLY A 83 -15.34 -6.34 -10.35
C GLY A 83 -15.58 -5.65 -9.00
N MET A 84 -14.56 -5.51 -8.16
CA MET A 84 -14.68 -4.80 -6.89
C MET A 84 -14.79 -3.27 -7.12
N PRO A 85 -15.55 -2.53 -6.29
CA PRO A 85 -15.63 -1.08 -6.40
C PRO A 85 -14.26 -0.43 -6.21
N GLN A 86 -13.95 0.61 -6.98
CA GLN A 86 -12.65 1.30 -6.91
C GLN A 86 -12.83 2.81 -6.80
N GLN A 87 -11.98 3.45 -6.01
CA GLN A 87 -11.88 4.90 -5.93
C GLN A 87 -10.42 5.32 -5.95
N ARG A 88 -10.03 6.16 -6.91
CA ARG A 88 -8.65 6.60 -7.11
C ARG A 88 -8.39 7.98 -6.52
N PHE A 89 -7.26 8.11 -5.84
CA PHE A 89 -6.76 9.37 -5.30
C PHE A 89 -5.45 9.77 -5.99
N GLU A 90 -5.18 11.07 -6.10
CA GLU A 90 -3.95 11.57 -6.72
C GLU A 90 -2.69 11.27 -5.90
N HIS A 91 -2.82 11.13 -4.58
CA HIS A 91 -1.69 10.88 -3.69
C HIS A 91 -1.98 9.74 -2.72
N PHE A 92 -0.95 8.93 -2.47
CA PHE A 92 -0.99 7.80 -1.53
C PHE A 92 -1.50 8.18 -0.14
N TYR A 93 -1.12 9.35 0.38
CA TYR A 93 -1.61 9.80 1.68
C TYR A 93 -3.14 9.95 1.73
N PHE A 94 -3.78 10.37 0.63
CA PHE A 94 -5.22 10.55 0.60
C PHE A 94 -5.99 9.23 0.56
N SER A 95 -5.45 8.18 -0.07
CA SER A 95 -6.09 6.86 0.02
C SER A 95 -6.03 6.30 1.45
N LEU A 96 -4.94 6.55 2.18
CA LEU A 96 -4.86 6.20 3.60
C LEU A 96 -5.83 7.01 4.47
N GLN A 97 -5.94 8.33 4.25
CA GLN A 97 -6.92 9.16 4.98
C GLN A 97 -8.36 8.71 4.71
N ALA A 98 -8.68 8.32 3.47
CA ALA A 98 -9.98 7.75 3.14
C ALA A 98 -10.22 6.41 3.85
N ALA A 99 -9.20 5.55 3.96
CA ALA A 99 -9.30 4.30 4.73
C ALA A 99 -9.56 4.56 6.22
N VAL A 100 -8.85 5.54 6.81
CA VAL A 100 -9.05 5.99 8.21
C VAL A 100 -10.44 6.60 8.41
N ALA A 101 -10.98 7.29 7.41
CA ALA A 101 -12.34 7.81 7.42
C ALA A 101 -13.42 6.72 7.25
N GLY A 102 -13.02 5.47 6.96
CA GLY A 102 -13.93 4.35 6.77
C GLY A 102 -14.56 4.27 5.37
N LEU A 103 -14.00 4.96 4.38
CA LEU A 103 -14.54 4.99 3.01
C LEU A 103 -14.22 3.72 2.21
N GLY A 104 -13.28 2.90 2.67
CA GLY A 104 -12.87 1.68 2.00
C GLY A 104 -11.58 1.11 2.57
N VAL A 105 -10.92 0.30 1.74
CA VAL A 105 -9.66 -0.38 2.05
C VAL A 105 -8.57 0.21 1.16
N ALA A 106 -7.45 0.61 1.74
CA ALA A 106 -6.26 1.04 0.99
C ALA A 106 -5.16 -0.02 1.07
N ILE A 107 -4.16 0.03 0.19
CA ILE A 107 -2.88 -0.64 0.44
C ILE A 107 -2.01 0.32 1.24
N GLY A 108 -1.51 -0.12 2.40
CA GLY A 108 -0.68 0.68 3.30
C GLY A 108 0.45 -0.14 3.90
N PRO A 109 1.43 0.52 4.54
CA PRO A 109 2.50 -0.16 5.25
C PRO A 109 1.93 -0.95 6.44
N TRP A 110 2.49 -2.14 6.65
CA TRP A 110 2.24 -2.90 7.85
C TRP A 110 2.87 -2.18 9.04
N GLN A 111 2.08 -1.90 10.07
CA GLN A 111 2.63 -1.42 11.33
C GLN A 111 3.28 -2.60 12.05
N THR A 112 4.61 -2.64 12.13
CA THR A 112 5.27 -3.34 13.23
C THR A 112 4.93 -2.58 14.50
N GLY A 113 3.99 -3.11 15.29
CA GLY A 113 3.83 -2.65 16.67
C GLY A 113 5.17 -2.80 17.39
N ALA A 114 5.62 -1.71 18.01
CA ALA A 114 6.60 -1.75 19.09
C ALA A 114 5.90 -2.24 20.37
#